data_AF-A0AAN7YQS3-F1
#
_entry.id   AF-A0AAN7YQS3-F1
#
_cell.length_a   1.000
_cell.length_b   1.000
_cell.length_c   1.000
_cell.angle_alpha   90.00
_cell.angle_beta   90.00
_cell.angle_gamma   90.00
#
_symmetry.space_group_name_H-M   'P 1'
#
loop_
_entity.id
_entity.type
_entity.pdbx_description
1 polymer ?
#
loop_
_entity_poly.entity_id
_entity_poly.type
_entity_poly.pdbx_seq_one_letter_code
_entity_poly.pdbx_strand_id
1 'polypeptide(L)'
;MATSLLVPPTNTTPEQSLALSNFSTTFFASQKGWRLPYPLSLFLNTESQEKWTTYENIFLATLRTGDHAAAYLCLEELTDRFGKGNEHIIALQGMYQEATAKDTAELEEVMRRYDELLREDPALFSVRKRRAALLKSVGRPVDAIGDLVSLVDASPTDAEAWAELADLYAEQGSFEQAVFCLEEVVLVTPNAWNMHARLAELIYMGAQKLEGGEQLKALSESMRRFCRSIELCDGYLRGYVGLKVTTGQLLQTLEGGKKSQLTVSDPTTGDLAPPSLASVKKLNALATAKLGEIVRRGSAGEKGWDGYSPVELQAARQVLDRDTQKIER
;
A
#
# COMPACT_ATOMS: atom_id res chain seq x y z
N MET A 1 -1.27 25.00 0.37
CA MET A 1 -0.59 23.87 -0.31
C MET A 1 -1.20 23.74 -1.69
N ALA A 2 -0.43 23.96 -2.76
CA ALA A 2 -0.91 23.64 -4.09
C ALA A 2 -1.01 22.11 -4.17
N THR A 3 -2.23 21.57 -4.20
CA THR A 3 -2.45 20.15 -4.49
C THR A 3 -1.86 19.88 -5.87
N SER A 4 -0.80 19.08 -5.93
CA SER A 4 -0.21 18.68 -7.21
C SER A 4 -1.28 17.91 -7.98
N LEU A 5 -1.79 18.52 -9.06
CA LEU A 5 -2.83 17.94 -9.92
C LEU A 5 -2.35 16.66 -10.63
N LEU A 6 -1.05 16.35 -10.56
CA LEU A 6 -0.41 15.20 -11.17
C LEU A 6 -0.25 14.02 -10.20
N VAL A 7 -0.53 14.20 -8.90
CA VAL A 7 -0.45 13.11 -7.92
C VAL A 7 -1.81 12.40 -7.84
N PRO A 8 -1.85 11.07 -8.02
CA PRO A 8 -3.10 10.32 -7.94
C PRO A 8 -3.71 10.43 -6.54
N PRO A 9 -5.03 10.65 -6.42
CA PRO A 9 -5.70 10.85 -5.14
C PRO A 9 -5.83 9.58 -4.30
N THR A 10 -5.39 8.43 -4.82
CA THR A 10 -5.36 7.15 -4.08
C THR A 10 -4.52 7.22 -2.81
N ASN A 11 -3.48 8.07 -2.81
CA ASN A 11 -2.56 8.26 -1.67
C ASN A 11 -2.73 9.62 -0.96
N THR A 12 -3.81 10.36 -1.25
CA THR A 12 -4.01 11.70 -0.69
C THR A 12 -4.97 11.69 0.49
N THR A 13 -4.84 12.71 1.35
CA THR A 13 -5.77 12.87 2.48
C THR A 13 -7.18 13.19 1.96
N PRO A 14 -8.25 12.89 2.74
CA PRO A 14 -9.62 13.25 2.35
C PRO A 14 -9.77 14.74 1.99
N GLU A 15 -9.08 15.62 2.71
CA GLU A 15 -9.06 17.07 2.45
C GLU A 15 -8.47 17.41 1.08
N GLN A 16 -7.36 16.75 0.70
CA GLN A 16 -6.73 16.93 -0.60
C GLN A 16 -7.60 16.36 -1.73
N SER A 17 -8.23 15.20 -1.52
CA SER A 17 -9.20 14.63 -2.46
C SER A 17 -10.39 15.57 -2.68
N LEU A 18 -10.92 16.17 -1.61
CA LEU A 18 -12.03 17.14 -1.69
C LEU A 18 -11.62 18.42 -2.41
N ALA A 19 -10.42 18.96 -2.12
CA ALA A 19 -9.89 20.13 -2.81
C ALA A 19 -9.75 19.89 -4.33
N LEU A 20 -9.27 18.70 -4.72
CA LEU A 20 -9.15 18.30 -6.12
C LEU A 20 -10.52 18.12 -6.79
N SER A 21 -11.49 17.53 -6.09
CA SER A 21 -12.88 17.41 -6.56
C SER A 21 -13.51 18.78 -6.81
N ASN A 22 -13.33 19.74 -5.91
CA ASN A 22 -13.85 21.10 -6.05
C ASN A 22 -13.20 21.86 -7.23
N PHE A 23 -11.94 21.54 -7.55
CA PHE A 23 -11.23 22.12 -8.69
C PHE A 23 -11.81 21.70 -10.06
N SER A 24 -12.59 20.62 -10.12
CA SER A 24 -13.22 20.12 -11.35
C SER A 24 -14.00 21.20 -12.11
N THR A 25 -14.79 22.02 -11.40
CA THR A 25 -15.62 23.07 -12.02
C THR A 25 -14.77 24.11 -12.74
N THR A 26 -13.70 24.58 -12.09
CA THR A 26 -12.76 25.55 -12.67
C THR A 26 -11.95 24.92 -13.80
N PHE A 27 -11.58 23.65 -13.66
CA PHE A 27 -10.88 22.91 -14.69
C PHE A 27 -11.74 22.80 -15.94
N PHE A 28 -12.97 22.29 -15.86
CA PHE A 28 -13.85 22.18 -17.03
C PHE A 28 -14.14 23.54 -17.68
N ALA A 29 -14.32 24.61 -16.89
CA ALA A 29 -14.49 25.95 -17.42
C ALA A 29 -13.28 26.40 -18.26
N SER A 30 -12.06 26.10 -17.82
CA SER A 30 -10.83 26.38 -18.59
C SER A 30 -10.74 25.59 -19.91
N GLN A 31 -11.41 24.44 -20.00
CA GLN A 31 -11.40 23.57 -21.18
C GLN A 31 -12.49 23.92 -22.21
N LYS A 32 -13.43 24.82 -21.89
CA LYS A 32 -14.53 25.27 -22.78
C LYS A 32 -14.11 26.32 -23.83
N GLY A 33 -12.85 26.29 -24.26
CA GLY A 33 -12.36 27.10 -25.38
C GLY A 33 -12.91 26.64 -26.73
N TRP A 34 -12.64 27.42 -27.80
CA TRP A 34 -13.03 27.05 -29.17
C TRP A 34 -12.41 25.71 -29.56
N ARG A 35 -13.24 24.67 -29.68
CA ARG A 35 -12.84 23.34 -30.18
C ARG A 35 -13.12 23.26 -31.68
N LEU A 36 -12.09 23.05 -32.50
CA LEU A 36 -12.27 22.69 -33.91
C LEU A 36 -12.63 21.20 -34.01
N PRO A 37 -13.40 20.77 -35.03
CA PRO A 37 -13.67 19.34 -35.28
C PRO A 37 -12.37 18.61 -35.68
N TYR A 38 -12.30 17.31 -35.42
CA TYR A 38 -11.20 16.48 -35.91
C TYR A 38 -11.15 16.51 -37.46
N PRO A 39 -9.97 16.59 -38.11
CA PRO A 39 -8.62 16.61 -37.53
C PRO A 39 -8.10 18.02 -37.19
N LEU A 40 -8.88 19.08 -37.41
CA LEU A 40 -8.45 20.46 -37.17
C LEU A 40 -8.21 20.78 -35.69
N SER A 41 -8.83 20.02 -34.79
CA SER A 41 -8.53 20.04 -33.35
C SER A 41 -7.04 19.82 -33.03
N LEU A 42 -6.31 19.05 -33.85
CA LEU A 42 -4.91 18.72 -33.64
C LEU A 42 -3.98 19.95 -33.75
N PHE A 43 -4.41 21.02 -34.43
CA PHE A 43 -3.60 22.22 -34.64
C PHE A 43 -3.77 23.28 -33.53
N LEU A 44 -4.84 23.20 -32.73
CA LEU A 44 -5.16 24.19 -31.70
C LEU A 44 -5.22 23.63 -30.29
N ASN A 45 -5.53 22.35 -30.11
CA ASN A 45 -5.50 21.73 -28.79
C ASN A 45 -4.06 21.46 -28.40
N THR A 46 -3.60 22.11 -27.35
CA THR A 46 -2.43 21.66 -26.60
C THR A 46 -2.78 20.35 -25.91
N GLU A 47 -2.66 19.24 -26.64
CA GLU A 47 -2.66 17.91 -26.03
C GLU A 47 -1.39 17.79 -25.19
N SER A 48 -1.55 17.78 -23.86
CA SER A 48 -0.47 17.48 -22.94
C SER A 48 -0.82 16.24 -22.13
N GLN A 49 0.20 15.48 -21.77
CA GLN A 49 0.06 14.36 -20.83
C GLN A 49 -0.54 14.85 -19.50
N GLU A 50 -0.10 16.02 -19.02
CA GLU A 50 -0.59 16.65 -17.80
C GLU A 50 -2.10 16.89 -17.80
N LYS A 51 -2.68 17.28 -18.95
CA LYS A 51 -4.12 17.47 -19.10
C LYS A 51 -4.88 16.18 -18.80
N TRP A 52 -4.49 15.08 -19.43
CA TRP A 52 -5.18 13.80 -19.29
C TRP A 52 -4.95 13.17 -17.91
N THR A 53 -3.74 13.30 -17.35
CA THR A 53 -3.48 12.97 -15.94
C THR A 53 -4.36 13.78 -15.00
N THR A 54 -4.60 15.06 -15.28
CA THR A 54 -5.52 15.89 -14.49
C THR A 54 -6.97 15.40 -14.59
N TYR A 55 -7.44 15.01 -15.79
CA TYR A 55 -8.77 14.41 -15.96
C TYR A 55 -8.92 13.13 -15.13
N GLU A 56 -7.93 12.24 -15.16
CA GLU A 56 -7.94 11.00 -14.38
C GLU A 56 -7.89 11.27 -12.87
N ASN A 57 -7.04 12.19 -12.43
CA ASN A 57 -6.94 12.52 -11.00
C ASN A 57 -8.22 13.19 -10.49
N ILE A 58 -8.86 14.05 -11.29
CA ILE A 58 -10.18 14.61 -10.96
C ILE A 58 -11.24 13.52 -10.95
N PHE A 59 -11.24 12.60 -11.92
CA PHE A 59 -12.14 11.45 -11.96
C PHE A 59 -12.06 10.63 -10.67
N LEU A 60 -10.84 10.23 -10.27
CA LEU A 60 -10.64 9.45 -9.04
C LEU A 60 -11.03 10.25 -7.78
N ALA A 61 -10.76 11.55 -7.73
CA ALA A 61 -11.13 12.40 -6.60
C ALA A 61 -12.65 12.58 -6.47
N THR A 62 -13.33 12.79 -7.60
CA THR A 62 -14.80 12.96 -7.66
C THR A 62 -15.54 11.68 -7.30
N LEU A 63 -15.01 10.51 -7.66
CA LEU A 63 -15.53 9.24 -7.17
C LEU A 63 -15.40 9.09 -5.65
N ARG A 64 -14.26 9.51 -5.06
CA ARG A 64 -14.05 9.47 -3.61
C ARG A 64 -14.96 10.43 -2.84
N THR A 65 -15.36 11.54 -3.44
CA THR A 65 -16.24 12.55 -2.82
C THR A 65 -17.72 12.33 -3.13
N GLY A 66 -18.06 11.42 -4.04
CA GLY A 66 -19.43 11.15 -4.48
C GLY A 66 -19.98 12.13 -5.52
N ASP A 67 -19.14 12.94 -6.15
CA ASP A 67 -19.53 13.81 -7.27
C ASP A 67 -19.57 13.02 -8.58
N HIS A 68 -20.59 12.16 -8.71
CA HIS A 68 -20.75 11.29 -9.87
C HIS A 68 -21.01 12.06 -11.19
N ALA A 69 -21.47 13.32 -11.12
CA ALA A 69 -21.70 14.14 -12.29
C ALA A 69 -20.37 14.62 -12.89
N ALA A 70 -19.47 15.16 -12.06
CA ALA A 70 -18.14 15.54 -12.50
C ALA A 70 -17.31 14.32 -12.95
N ALA A 71 -17.43 13.19 -12.24
CA ALA A 71 -16.77 11.95 -12.63
C ALA A 71 -17.23 11.48 -14.03
N TYR A 72 -18.53 11.53 -14.32
CA TYR A 72 -19.06 11.16 -15.64
C TYR A 72 -18.48 12.05 -16.76
N LEU A 73 -18.41 13.37 -16.54
CA LEU A 73 -17.83 14.29 -17.53
C LEU A 73 -16.35 14.00 -17.81
N CYS A 74 -15.56 13.70 -16.77
CA CYS A 74 -14.18 13.27 -16.97
C CYS A 74 -14.10 11.98 -17.79
N LEU A 75 -14.94 10.99 -17.46
CA LEU A 75 -14.96 9.71 -18.13
C LEU A 75 -15.37 9.83 -19.60
N GLU A 76 -16.33 10.69 -19.93
CA GLU A 76 -16.72 10.98 -21.32
C GLU A 76 -15.57 11.59 -22.10
N GLU A 77 -14.91 12.63 -21.58
CA GLU A 77 -13.78 13.27 -22.27
C GLU A 77 -12.59 12.29 -22.48
N LEU A 78 -12.32 11.43 -21.49
CA LEU A 78 -11.31 10.37 -21.61
C LEU A 78 -11.73 9.31 -22.64
N THR A 79 -13.00 8.90 -22.64
CA THR A 79 -13.54 7.92 -23.59
C THR A 79 -13.54 8.44 -25.02
N ASP A 80 -13.94 9.70 -25.23
CA ASP A 80 -13.94 10.35 -26.54
C ASP A 80 -12.52 10.47 -27.11
N ARG A 81 -11.53 10.72 -26.23
CA ARG A 81 -10.13 10.86 -26.66
C ARG A 81 -9.44 9.54 -26.94
N PHE A 82 -9.59 8.55 -26.06
CA PHE A 82 -8.79 7.32 -26.08
C PHE A 82 -9.57 6.11 -26.64
N GLY A 83 -10.89 6.24 -26.78
CA GLY A 83 -11.76 5.21 -27.30
C GLY A 83 -12.26 4.24 -26.23
N LYS A 84 -13.46 3.69 -26.45
CA LYS A 84 -14.12 2.75 -25.54
C LYS A 84 -13.39 1.41 -25.39
N GLY A 85 -12.60 1.01 -26.38
CA GLY A 85 -11.84 -0.25 -26.37
C GLY A 85 -10.48 -0.16 -25.69
N ASN A 86 -10.07 1.02 -25.21
CA ASN A 86 -8.82 1.17 -24.49
C ASN A 86 -8.93 0.51 -23.11
N GLU A 87 -8.01 -0.39 -22.78
CA GLU A 87 -8.00 -1.17 -21.53
C GLU A 87 -8.09 -0.28 -20.27
N HIS A 88 -7.40 0.85 -20.25
CA HIS A 88 -7.47 1.79 -19.12
C HIS A 88 -8.85 2.43 -19.00
N ILE A 89 -9.43 2.84 -20.13
CA ILE A 89 -10.78 3.42 -20.17
C ILE A 89 -11.85 2.42 -19.72
N ILE A 90 -11.72 1.15 -20.12
CA ILE A 90 -12.62 0.08 -19.67
C ILE A 90 -12.58 -0.05 -18.13
N ALA A 91 -11.38 -0.02 -17.53
CA ALA A 91 -11.25 -0.06 -16.07
C ALA A 91 -11.84 1.18 -15.39
N LEU A 92 -11.68 2.38 -15.95
CA LEU A 92 -12.32 3.60 -15.43
C LEU A 92 -13.86 3.55 -15.54
N GLN A 93 -14.38 3.01 -16.64
CA GLN A 93 -15.83 2.78 -16.81
C GLN A 93 -16.35 1.81 -15.76
N GLY A 94 -15.64 0.71 -15.54
CA GLY A 94 -15.96 -0.25 -14.48
C GLY A 94 -15.95 0.39 -13.09
N MET A 95 -14.92 1.17 -12.76
CA MET A 95 -14.85 1.90 -11.49
C MET A 95 -16.00 2.90 -11.30
N TYR A 96 -16.43 3.58 -12.36
CA TYR A 96 -17.60 4.47 -12.30
C TYR A 96 -18.89 3.67 -12.04
N GLN A 97 -19.05 2.52 -12.69
CA GLN A 97 -20.21 1.65 -12.49
C GLN A 97 -20.24 1.06 -11.07
N GLU A 98 -19.08 0.63 -10.54
CA GLU A 98 -18.92 0.22 -9.14
C GLU A 98 -19.37 1.33 -8.17
N ALA A 99 -18.91 2.55 -8.39
CA ALA A 99 -19.19 3.68 -7.50
C ALA A 99 -20.63 4.20 -7.58
N THR A 100 -21.33 3.97 -8.69
CA THR A 100 -22.72 4.41 -8.91
C THR A 100 -23.76 3.32 -8.67
N ALA A 101 -23.32 2.09 -8.41
CA ALA A 101 -24.19 0.97 -8.10
C ALA A 101 -24.99 1.24 -6.82
N LYS A 102 -26.31 1.05 -6.89
CA LYS A 102 -27.23 1.34 -5.78
C LYS A 102 -27.40 0.18 -4.81
N ASP A 103 -27.20 -1.04 -5.30
CA ASP A 103 -27.39 -2.27 -4.54
C ASP A 103 -26.43 -3.37 -5.01
N THR A 104 -26.49 -4.50 -4.31
CA THR A 104 -25.66 -5.67 -4.63
C THR A 104 -25.98 -6.27 -6.00
N ALA A 105 -27.20 -6.12 -6.51
CA ALA A 105 -27.58 -6.68 -7.82
C ALA A 105 -26.90 -5.91 -8.96
N GLU A 106 -26.80 -4.57 -8.85
CA GLU A 106 -26.04 -3.75 -9.79
C GLU A 106 -24.53 -4.05 -9.72
N LEU A 107 -23.98 -4.36 -8.54
CA LEU A 107 -22.57 -4.79 -8.43
C LEU A 107 -22.32 -6.16 -9.07
N GLU A 108 -23.24 -7.10 -8.93
CA GLU A 108 -23.14 -8.42 -9.60
C GLU A 108 -23.28 -8.28 -11.14
N GLU A 109 -24.02 -7.30 -11.63
CA GLU A 109 -24.05 -6.94 -13.04
C GLU A 109 -22.68 -6.44 -13.53
N VAL A 110 -22.01 -5.58 -12.75
CA VAL A 110 -20.64 -5.12 -13.06
C VAL A 110 -19.66 -6.31 -13.07
N MET A 111 -19.77 -7.21 -12.08
CA MET A 111 -18.98 -8.44 -12.04
C MET A 111 -19.14 -9.29 -13.30
N ARG A 112 -20.39 -9.48 -13.77
CA ARG A 112 -20.64 -10.26 -14.99
C ARG A 112 -20.02 -9.62 -16.22
N ARG A 113 -20.05 -8.28 -16.32
CA ARG A 113 -19.39 -7.56 -17.43
C ARG A 113 -17.88 -7.77 -17.40
N TYR A 114 -17.27 -7.74 -16.22
CA TYR A 114 -15.85 -8.09 -16.10
C TYR A 114 -15.57 -9.52 -16.55
N ASP A 115 -16.43 -10.48 -16.19
CA ASP A 115 -16.29 -11.86 -16.64
C ASP A 115 -16.45 -12.02 -18.16
N GLU A 116 -17.33 -11.24 -18.78
CA GLU A 116 -17.48 -11.20 -20.24
C GLU A 116 -16.23 -10.64 -20.92
N LEU A 117 -15.74 -9.48 -20.46
CA LEU A 117 -14.53 -8.85 -20.98
C LEU A 117 -13.30 -9.77 -20.85
N LEU A 118 -13.11 -10.39 -19.68
CA LEU A 118 -11.98 -11.29 -19.42
C LEU A 118 -12.09 -12.63 -20.17
N ARG A 119 -13.29 -13.01 -20.61
CA ARG A 119 -13.49 -14.18 -21.49
C ARG A 119 -13.13 -13.87 -22.93
N GLU A 120 -13.44 -12.66 -23.39
CA GLU A 120 -13.08 -12.18 -24.72
C GLU A 120 -11.57 -11.93 -24.82
N ASP A 121 -11.00 -11.26 -23.82
CA ASP A 121 -9.57 -11.00 -23.72
C ASP A 121 -9.05 -11.24 -22.28
N PRO A 122 -8.47 -12.42 -22.02
CA PRO A 122 -7.87 -12.73 -20.72
C PRO A 122 -6.70 -11.84 -20.33
N ALA A 123 -6.09 -11.10 -21.26
CA ALA A 123 -4.94 -10.23 -21.02
C ALA A 123 -5.32 -8.81 -20.58
N LEU A 124 -6.60 -8.52 -20.34
CA LEU A 124 -7.07 -7.25 -19.75
C LEU A 124 -6.73 -7.18 -18.24
N PHE A 125 -5.47 -6.92 -17.94
CA PHE A 125 -4.93 -6.87 -16.59
C PHE A 125 -5.56 -5.75 -15.74
N SER A 126 -5.85 -4.59 -16.31
CA SER A 126 -6.54 -3.50 -15.60
C SER A 126 -7.94 -3.92 -15.12
N VAL A 127 -8.67 -4.65 -15.96
CA VAL A 127 -10.01 -5.17 -15.67
C VAL A 127 -9.92 -6.27 -14.62
N ARG A 128 -8.93 -7.16 -14.72
CA ARG A 128 -8.69 -8.19 -13.70
C ARG A 128 -8.37 -7.59 -12.33
N LYS A 129 -7.53 -6.55 -12.28
CA LYS A 129 -7.28 -5.78 -11.04
C LYS A 129 -8.56 -5.18 -10.48
N ARG A 130 -9.40 -4.60 -11.34
CA ARG A 130 -10.69 -4.03 -10.91
C ARG A 130 -11.63 -5.10 -10.37
N ARG A 131 -11.74 -6.24 -11.05
CA ARG A 131 -12.54 -7.38 -10.59
C ARG A 131 -12.07 -7.90 -9.24
N ALA A 132 -10.76 -8.07 -9.05
CA ALA A 132 -10.20 -8.46 -7.76
C ALA A 132 -10.58 -7.46 -6.65
N ALA A 133 -10.45 -6.16 -6.90
CA ALA A 133 -10.82 -5.13 -5.93
C ALA A 133 -12.34 -5.09 -5.63
N LEU A 134 -13.20 -5.33 -6.62
CA LEU A 134 -14.64 -5.46 -6.41
C LEU A 134 -14.99 -6.73 -5.60
N LEU A 135 -14.36 -7.88 -5.92
CA LEU A 135 -14.51 -9.12 -5.16
C LEU A 135 -14.13 -8.94 -3.68
N LYS A 136 -13.07 -8.17 -3.40
CA LYS A 136 -12.71 -7.80 -2.03
C LYS A 136 -13.83 -7.00 -1.34
N SER A 137 -14.35 -5.96 -2.00
CA SER A 137 -15.35 -5.07 -1.39
C SER A 137 -16.70 -5.75 -1.12
N VAL A 138 -17.07 -6.76 -1.92
CA VAL A 138 -18.29 -7.56 -1.71
C VAL A 138 -18.08 -8.78 -0.81
N GLY A 139 -16.92 -8.91 -0.17
CA GLY A 139 -16.65 -9.98 0.80
C GLY A 139 -16.36 -11.35 0.18
N ARG A 140 -15.83 -11.39 -1.05
CA ARG A 140 -15.40 -12.60 -1.76
C ARG A 140 -13.86 -12.67 -1.93
N PRO A 141 -13.07 -12.66 -0.83
CA PRO A 141 -11.61 -12.56 -0.90
C PRO A 141 -10.94 -13.79 -1.55
N VAL A 142 -11.55 -14.97 -1.48
CA VAL A 142 -11.00 -16.19 -2.10
C VAL A 142 -10.99 -16.08 -3.62
N ASP A 143 -12.06 -15.54 -4.21
CA ASP A 143 -12.14 -15.32 -5.65
C ASP A 143 -11.15 -14.22 -6.08
N ALA A 144 -11.00 -13.17 -5.26
CA ALA A 144 -10.03 -12.11 -5.49
C ALA A 144 -8.58 -12.63 -5.49
N ILE A 145 -8.25 -13.58 -4.60
CA ILE A 145 -6.95 -14.27 -4.61
C ILE A 145 -6.76 -15.01 -5.94
N GLY A 146 -7.78 -15.72 -6.44
CA GLY A 146 -7.69 -16.41 -7.74
C GLY A 146 -7.36 -15.47 -8.90
N ASP A 147 -7.96 -14.27 -8.91
CA ASP A 147 -7.65 -13.23 -9.90
C ASP A 147 -6.23 -12.69 -9.78
N LEU A 148 -5.79 -12.40 -8.56
CA LEU A 148 -4.47 -11.86 -8.31
C LEU A 148 -3.37 -12.89 -8.61
N VAL A 149 -3.56 -14.17 -8.25
CA VAL A 149 -2.65 -15.26 -8.62
C VAL A 149 -2.52 -15.35 -10.14
N SER A 150 -3.65 -15.39 -10.85
CA SER A 150 -3.64 -15.43 -12.32
C SER A 150 -2.96 -14.19 -12.93
N LEU A 151 -3.04 -13.03 -12.25
CA LEU A 151 -2.42 -11.79 -12.68
C LEU A 151 -0.90 -11.81 -12.49
N VAL A 152 -0.40 -12.25 -11.33
CA VAL A 152 1.04 -12.30 -11.06
C VAL A 152 1.74 -13.42 -11.86
N ASP A 153 1.02 -14.49 -12.21
CA ASP A 153 1.52 -15.52 -13.13
C ASP A 153 1.75 -14.95 -14.54
N ALA A 154 0.86 -14.05 -15.00
CA ALA A 154 0.96 -13.42 -16.31
C ALA A 154 1.89 -12.19 -16.32
N SER A 155 1.98 -11.48 -15.20
CA SER A 155 2.76 -10.25 -15.02
C SER A 155 3.50 -10.28 -13.67
N PRO A 156 4.61 -11.03 -13.57
CA PRO A 156 5.34 -11.22 -12.31
C PRO A 156 6.03 -9.94 -11.80
N THR A 157 6.16 -8.92 -12.65
CA THR A 157 6.73 -7.61 -12.29
C THR A 157 5.69 -6.63 -11.71
N ASP A 158 4.44 -7.04 -11.54
CA ASP A 158 3.38 -6.21 -10.98
C ASP A 158 3.44 -6.20 -9.44
N ALA A 159 4.25 -5.29 -8.89
CA ALA A 159 4.43 -5.16 -7.45
C ALA A 159 3.12 -4.82 -6.70
N GLU A 160 2.17 -4.14 -7.34
CA GLU A 160 0.89 -3.80 -6.73
C GLU A 160 0.02 -5.06 -6.57
N ALA A 161 -0.05 -5.90 -7.61
CA ALA A 161 -0.77 -7.17 -7.54
C ALA A 161 -0.19 -8.11 -6.48
N TRP A 162 1.14 -8.21 -6.37
CA TRP A 162 1.79 -8.97 -5.30
C TRP A 162 1.50 -8.41 -3.91
N ALA A 163 1.52 -7.08 -3.73
CA ALA A 163 1.22 -6.47 -2.44
C ALA A 163 -0.24 -6.70 -2.01
N GLU A 164 -1.19 -6.54 -2.94
CA GLU A 164 -2.62 -6.81 -2.69
C GLU A 164 -2.87 -8.29 -2.35
N LEU A 165 -2.18 -9.20 -3.03
CA LEU A 165 -2.24 -10.63 -2.75
C LEU A 165 -1.67 -10.95 -1.36
N ALA A 166 -0.58 -10.30 -0.97
CA ALA A 166 0.00 -10.44 0.36
C ALA A 166 -0.97 -10.01 1.46
N ASP A 167 -1.63 -8.86 1.29
CA ASP A 167 -2.59 -8.37 2.27
C ASP A 167 -3.79 -9.31 2.41
N LEU A 168 -4.30 -9.88 1.31
CA LEU A 168 -5.36 -10.88 1.36
C LEU A 168 -4.96 -12.17 2.08
N TYR A 169 -3.76 -12.68 1.81
CA TYR A 169 -3.26 -13.85 2.54
C TYR A 169 -3.05 -13.54 4.03
N ALA A 170 -2.57 -12.35 4.37
CA ALA A 170 -2.39 -11.92 5.75
C ALA A 170 -3.74 -11.80 6.49
N GLU A 171 -4.78 -11.27 5.85
CA GLU A 171 -6.14 -11.21 6.39
C GLU A 171 -6.71 -12.61 6.69
N GLN A 172 -6.35 -13.61 5.88
CA GLN A 172 -6.70 -15.02 6.09
C GLN A 172 -5.79 -15.73 7.11
N GLY A 173 -4.79 -15.04 7.66
CA GLY A 173 -3.81 -15.61 8.59
C GLY A 173 -2.77 -16.55 7.95
N SER A 174 -2.70 -16.56 6.61
CA SER A 174 -1.77 -17.32 5.77
C SER A 174 -0.46 -16.56 5.62
N PHE A 175 0.27 -16.40 6.72
CA PHE A 175 1.45 -15.53 6.79
C PHE A 175 2.62 -15.99 5.90
N GLU A 176 2.78 -17.29 5.66
CA GLU A 176 3.86 -17.80 4.80
C GLU A 176 3.67 -17.34 3.34
N GLN A 177 2.47 -17.51 2.79
CA GLN A 177 2.12 -17.04 1.45
C GLN A 177 2.20 -15.52 1.37
N ALA A 178 1.76 -14.82 2.42
CA ALA A 178 1.80 -13.36 2.47
C ALA A 178 3.25 -12.83 2.49
N VAL A 179 4.15 -13.48 3.23
CA VAL A 179 5.59 -13.18 3.25
C VAL A 179 6.19 -13.41 1.88
N PHE A 180 5.93 -14.55 1.24
CA PHE A 180 6.41 -14.83 -0.12
C PHE A 180 5.99 -13.75 -1.11
N CYS A 181 4.72 -13.34 -1.08
CA CYS A 181 4.23 -12.28 -1.97
C CYS A 181 4.98 -10.95 -1.75
N LEU A 182 5.26 -10.55 -0.51
CA LEU A 182 6.05 -9.35 -0.24
C LEU A 182 7.54 -9.50 -0.54
N GLU A 183 8.08 -10.71 -0.51
CA GLU A 183 9.44 -10.98 -1.02
C GLU A 183 9.53 -10.67 -2.51
N GLU A 184 8.53 -11.08 -3.30
CA GLU A 184 8.43 -10.72 -4.72
C GLU A 184 8.30 -9.19 -4.91
N VAL A 185 7.51 -8.51 -4.07
CA VAL A 185 7.42 -7.03 -4.10
C VAL A 185 8.78 -6.38 -3.91
N VAL A 186 9.58 -6.83 -2.94
CA VAL A 186 10.91 -6.23 -2.68
C VAL A 186 11.95 -6.66 -3.71
N LEU A 187 11.75 -7.75 -4.47
CA LEU A 187 12.57 -8.06 -5.64
C LEU A 187 12.32 -7.06 -6.77
N VAL A 188 11.06 -6.72 -7.03
CA VAL A 188 10.68 -5.72 -8.04
C VAL A 188 11.05 -4.29 -7.58
N THR A 189 10.88 -3.99 -6.28
CA THR A 189 11.07 -2.64 -5.71
C THR A 189 12.06 -2.66 -4.53
N PRO A 190 13.36 -2.92 -4.75
CA PRO A 190 14.34 -3.19 -3.68
C PRO A 190 14.60 -2.02 -2.72
N ASN A 191 14.27 -0.80 -3.13
CA ASN A 191 14.46 0.41 -2.33
C ASN A 191 13.16 0.93 -1.68
N ALA A 192 12.05 0.20 -1.80
CA ALA A 192 10.78 0.57 -1.16
C ALA A 192 10.85 0.30 0.35
N TRP A 193 11.29 1.30 1.13
CA TRP A 193 11.46 1.19 2.59
C TRP A 193 10.18 0.75 3.31
N ASN A 194 9.02 1.21 2.85
CA ASN A 194 7.72 0.84 3.38
C ASN A 194 7.40 -0.65 3.14
N MET A 195 7.82 -1.21 2.01
CA MET A 195 7.61 -2.64 1.72
C MET A 195 8.54 -3.53 2.55
N HIS A 196 9.78 -3.11 2.81
CA HIS A 196 10.65 -3.81 3.78
C HIS A 196 10.05 -3.84 5.20
N ALA A 197 9.44 -2.73 5.64
CA ALA A 197 8.74 -2.71 6.93
C ALA A 197 7.48 -3.59 6.93
N ARG A 198 6.68 -3.54 5.86
CA ARG A 198 5.49 -4.38 5.73
C ARG A 198 5.84 -5.88 5.75
N LEU A 199 6.89 -6.27 5.02
CA LEU A 199 7.45 -7.62 5.06
C LEU A 199 7.87 -8.01 6.48
N ALA A 200 8.59 -7.13 7.17
CA ALA A 200 9.02 -7.35 8.55
C ALA A 200 7.84 -7.55 9.53
N GLU A 201 6.73 -6.84 9.33
CA GLU A 201 5.49 -7.00 10.09
C GLU A 201 4.86 -8.37 9.89
N LEU A 202 4.73 -8.83 8.65
CA LEU A 202 4.15 -10.14 8.35
C LEU A 202 4.99 -11.27 8.94
N ILE A 203 6.33 -11.17 8.83
CA ILE A 203 7.25 -12.11 9.47
C ILE A 203 7.08 -12.08 11.00
N TYR A 204 6.97 -10.90 11.61
CA TYR A 204 6.74 -10.77 13.05
C TYR A 204 5.41 -11.41 13.48
N MET A 205 4.33 -11.19 12.72
CA MET A 205 3.01 -11.78 13.01
C MET A 205 3.04 -13.30 12.86
N GLY A 206 3.68 -13.83 11.82
CA GLY A 206 3.90 -15.27 11.63
C GLY A 206 4.72 -15.89 12.78
N ALA A 207 5.74 -15.18 13.26
CA ALA A 207 6.59 -15.62 14.36
C ALA A 207 5.86 -15.78 15.70
N GLN A 208 4.69 -15.16 15.89
CA GLN A 208 3.90 -15.31 17.11
C GLN A 208 3.35 -16.74 17.31
N LYS A 209 3.17 -17.49 16.21
CA LYS A 209 2.70 -18.89 16.24
C LYS A 209 3.84 -19.90 16.37
N LEU A 210 5.08 -19.47 16.19
CA LEU A 210 6.27 -20.32 16.24
C LEU A 210 6.82 -20.37 17.66
N GLU A 211 7.58 -21.42 17.98
CA GLU A 211 8.27 -21.57 19.25
C GLU A 211 9.76 -21.91 19.07
N GLY A 212 10.55 -21.65 20.11
CA GLY A 212 11.95 -22.05 20.16
C GLY A 212 12.83 -21.42 19.07
N GLY A 213 13.60 -22.26 18.38
CA GLY A 213 14.60 -21.82 17.40
C GLY A 213 13.99 -21.19 16.14
N GLU A 214 12.83 -21.66 15.70
CA GLU A 214 12.13 -21.12 14.52
C GLU A 214 11.58 -19.72 14.79
N GLN A 215 11.00 -19.51 15.98
CA GLN A 215 10.59 -18.18 16.43
C GLN A 215 11.78 -17.21 16.48
N LEU A 216 12.91 -17.66 17.03
CA LEU A 216 14.12 -16.83 17.08
C LEU A 216 14.61 -16.46 15.68
N LYS A 217 14.58 -17.41 14.73
CA LYS A 217 14.96 -17.18 13.34
C LYS A 217 14.04 -16.15 12.68
N ALA A 218 12.72 -16.33 12.78
CA ALA A 218 11.74 -15.43 12.19
C ALA A 218 11.83 -14.01 12.79
N LEU A 219 11.93 -13.89 14.11
CA LEU A 219 12.11 -12.59 14.77
C LEU A 219 13.43 -11.91 14.36
N SER A 220 14.50 -12.69 14.19
CA SER A 220 15.79 -12.16 13.71
C SER A 220 15.67 -11.59 12.30
N GLU A 221 14.94 -12.27 11.42
CA GLU A 221 14.70 -11.79 10.07
C GLU A 221 13.80 -10.56 10.03
N SER A 222 12.70 -10.55 10.79
CA SER A 222 11.85 -9.36 10.97
C SER A 222 12.68 -8.15 11.43
N MET A 223 13.57 -8.33 12.41
CA MET A 223 14.46 -7.26 12.88
C MET A 223 15.35 -6.72 11.75
N ARG A 224 15.98 -7.60 10.95
CA ARG A 224 16.84 -7.20 9.82
C ARG A 224 16.05 -6.43 8.77
N ARG A 225 14.82 -6.85 8.45
CA ARG A 225 13.96 -6.16 7.49
C ARG A 225 13.53 -4.78 8.00
N PHE A 226 13.22 -4.63 9.28
CA PHE A 226 13.03 -3.29 9.86
C PHE A 226 14.30 -2.44 9.83
N CYS A 227 15.48 -3.01 10.12
CA CYS A 227 16.75 -2.30 9.96
C CYS A 227 16.95 -1.82 8.52
N ARG A 228 16.64 -2.66 7.52
CA ARG A 228 16.72 -2.26 6.10
C ARG A 228 15.75 -1.13 5.76
N SER A 229 14.53 -1.17 6.31
CA SER A 229 13.54 -0.10 6.13
C SER A 229 14.05 1.25 6.62
N ILE A 230 14.59 1.31 7.86
CA ILE A 230 15.09 2.57 8.42
C ILE A 230 16.44 3.00 7.81
N GLU A 231 17.24 2.06 7.31
CA GLU A 231 18.45 2.37 6.54
C GLU A 231 18.11 3.10 5.24
N LEU A 232 17.05 2.67 4.55
CA LEU A 232 16.55 3.30 3.34
C LEU A 232 15.80 4.61 3.62
N CYS A 233 15.16 4.74 4.79
CA CYS A 233 14.45 5.95 5.20
C CYS A 233 14.56 6.22 6.72
N ASP A 234 15.48 7.10 7.11
CA ASP A 234 15.75 7.47 8.52
C ASP A 234 14.58 8.21 9.21
N GLY A 235 13.58 8.67 8.46
CA GLY A 235 12.36 9.29 8.99
C GLY A 235 11.18 8.34 9.14
N TYR A 236 11.35 7.04 8.86
CA TYR A 236 10.20 6.15 8.76
C TYR A 236 9.73 5.64 10.13
N LEU A 237 8.75 6.34 10.71
CA LEU A 237 8.19 6.07 12.03
C LEU A 237 7.78 4.59 12.22
N ARG A 238 7.06 4.03 11.25
CA ARG A 238 6.59 2.64 11.31
C ARG A 238 7.74 1.63 11.34
N GLY A 239 8.85 1.93 10.65
CA GLY A 239 10.07 1.13 10.70
C GLY A 239 10.69 1.10 12.10
N TYR A 240 10.76 2.25 12.78
CA TYR A 240 11.27 2.32 14.15
C TYR A 240 10.33 1.68 15.19
N VAL A 241 9.02 1.84 15.04
CA VAL A 241 8.02 1.17 15.90
C VAL A 241 8.17 -0.35 15.78
N GLY A 242 8.22 -0.87 14.55
CA GLY A 242 8.43 -2.28 14.29
C GLY A 242 9.75 -2.80 14.86
N LEU A 243 10.85 -2.08 14.61
CA LEU A 243 12.16 -2.44 15.17
C LEU A 243 12.12 -2.52 16.71
N LYS A 244 11.47 -1.55 17.37
CA LYS A 244 11.34 -1.51 18.82
C LYS A 244 10.58 -2.72 19.35
N VAL A 245 9.43 -3.04 18.74
CA VAL A 245 8.59 -4.18 19.12
C VAL A 245 9.31 -5.51 18.90
N THR A 246 9.89 -5.72 17.72
CA THR A 246 10.59 -6.97 17.38
C THR A 246 11.82 -7.19 18.27
N THR A 247 12.63 -6.15 18.50
CA THR A 247 13.79 -6.26 19.39
C THR A 247 13.38 -6.49 20.84
N GLY A 248 12.28 -5.89 21.32
CA GLY A 248 11.74 -6.17 22.65
C GLY A 248 11.33 -7.63 22.86
N GLN A 249 10.76 -8.26 21.84
CA GLN A 249 10.43 -9.69 21.85
C GLN A 249 11.69 -10.58 21.74
N LEU A 250 12.64 -10.21 20.89
CA LEU A 250 13.93 -10.91 20.77
C LEU A 250 14.71 -10.94 22.08
N LEU A 251 14.72 -9.84 22.84
CA LEU A 251 15.41 -9.79 24.14
C LEU A 251 14.81 -10.81 25.12
N GLN A 252 13.49 -10.89 25.21
CA GLN A 252 12.81 -11.88 26.07
C GLN A 252 13.17 -13.31 25.65
N THR A 253 13.22 -13.57 24.34
CA THR A 253 13.54 -14.90 23.79
C THR A 253 15.01 -15.28 24.04
N LEU A 254 15.94 -14.35 23.87
CA LEU A 254 17.37 -14.57 24.06
C LEU A 254 17.78 -14.67 25.53
N GLU A 255 17.13 -13.92 26.43
CA GLU A 255 17.41 -13.96 27.87
C GLU A 255 16.75 -15.17 28.56
N GLY A 256 15.59 -15.63 28.06
CA GLY A 256 14.88 -16.81 28.57
C GLY A 256 15.32 -18.15 27.98
N GLY A 257 16.05 -18.15 26.86
CA GLY A 257 16.40 -19.37 26.11
C GLY A 257 17.51 -20.22 26.75
N LYS A 258 17.32 -21.54 26.84
CA LYS A 258 18.42 -22.49 27.13
C LYS A 258 19.41 -22.47 25.96
N LYS A 259 20.71 -22.26 26.24
CA LYS A 259 21.80 -22.15 25.23
C LYS A 259 21.83 -23.23 24.14
N SER A 260 21.25 -24.41 24.40
CA SER A 260 21.18 -25.56 23.49
C SER A 260 20.20 -25.42 22.31
N GLN A 261 19.29 -24.44 22.32
CA GLN A 261 18.29 -24.23 21.24
C GLN A 261 18.66 -23.10 20.27
N LEU A 262 19.81 -22.44 20.46
CA LEU A 262 20.23 -21.25 19.72
C LEU A 262 21.00 -21.56 18.42
N THR A 263 21.24 -22.83 18.10
CA THR A 263 21.99 -23.24 16.91
C THR A 263 21.03 -23.58 15.77
N VAL A 264 20.52 -22.54 15.10
CA VAL A 264 19.71 -22.67 13.88
C VAL A 264 20.36 -21.83 12.78
N SER A 265 21.59 -22.16 12.41
CA SER A 265 22.24 -21.59 11.23
C SER A 265 22.74 -22.73 10.36
N ASP A 266 22.04 -22.99 9.27
CA ASP A 266 22.50 -23.84 8.19
C ASP A 266 22.99 -22.94 7.03
N PRO A 267 24.31 -22.88 6.75
CA PRO A 267 24.85 -22.08 5.66
C PRO A 267 24.33 -22.50 4.27
N THR A 268 23.84 -23.74 4.13
CA THR A 268 23.33 -24.25 2.85
C THR A 268 21.91 -23.78 2.54
N THR A 269 21.12 -23.42 3.56
CA THR A 269 19.80 -22.80 3.41
C THR A 269 19.85 -21.27 3.37
N GLY A 270 21.03 -20.66 3.51
CA GLY A 270 21.20 -19.20 3.58
C GLY A 270 20.87 -18.61 4.95
N ASP A 271 20.76 -19.44 5.99
CA ASP A 271 20.35 -19.00 7.32
C ASP A 271 21.45 -18.23 8.05
N LEU A 272 21.22 -16.93 8.21
CA LEU A 272 22.09 -16.05 8.98
C LEU A 272 21.99 -16.36 10.50
N ALA A 273 23.15 -16.42 11.16
CA ALA A 273 23.24 -16.65 12.60
C ALA A 273 22.36 -15.69 13.42
N PRO A 274 21.82 -16.15 14.56
CA PRO A 274 21.06 -15.28 15.47
C PRO A 274 21.87 -14.06 15.92
N PRO A 275 21.23 -12.90 16.11
CA PRO A 275 21.92 -11.69 16.53
C PRO A 275 22.42 -11.81 17.98
N SER A 276 23.55 -11.17 18.26
CA SER A 276 24.07 -11.12 19.64
C SER A 276 23.14 -10.31 20.55
N LEU A 277 23.03 -10.71 21.83
CA LEU A 277 22.25 -9.98 22.83
C LEU A 277 22.66 -8.49 22.91
N ALA A 278 23.96 -8.19 22.79
CA ALA A 278 24.47 -6.83 22.79
C ALA A 278 23.98 -6.02 21.58
N SER A 279 23.93 -6.63 20.39
CA SER A 279 23.42 -5.99 19.17
C SER A 279 21.93 -5.67 19.30
N VAL A 280 21.13 -6.62 19.78
CA VAL A 280 19.68 -6.43 19.96
C VAL A 280 19.40 -5.32 20.98
N LYS A 281 20.14 -5.26 22.11
CA LYS A 281 20.03 -4.18 23.10
C LYS A 281 20.34 -2.81 22.50
N LYS A 282 21.40 -2.70 21.68
CA LYS A 282 21.75 -1.45 21.00
C LYS A 282 20.67 -1.00 20.00
N LEU A 283 20.13 -1.91 19.20
CA LEU A 283 19.06 -1.61 18.25
C LEU A 283 17.76 -1.19 18.96
N ASN A 284 17.41 -1.86 20.05
CA ASN A 284 16.25 -1.50 20.86
C ASN A 284 16.40 -0.09 21.46
N ALA A 285 17.58 0.24 22.00
CA ALA A 285 17.87 1.57 22.53
C ALA A 285 17.84 2.65 21.44
N LEU A 286 18.41 2.35 20.26
CA LEU A 286 18.39 3.25 19.10
C LEU A 286 16.94 3.55 18.66
N ALA A 287 16.10 2.52 18.52
CA ALA A 287 14.71 2.69 18.16
C ALA A 287 13.96 3.51 19.23
N THR A 288 14.21 3.26 20.51
CA THR A 288 13.62 4.01 21.63
C THR A 288 13.98 5.50 21.55
N ALA A 289 15.26 5.81 21.34
CA ALA A 289 15.74 7.19 21.25
C ALA A 289 15.13 7.92 20.04
N LYS A 290 15.08 7.28 18.87
CA LYS A 290 14.49 7.89 17.67
C LYS A 290 12.99 8.07 17.75
N LEU A 291 12.25 7.09 18.28
CA LEU A 291 10.82 7.26 18.53
C LEU A 291 10.55 8.41 19.51
N GLY A 292 11.34 8.53 20.58
CA GLY A 292 11.23 9.65 21.51
C GLY A 292 11.48 11.01 20.85
N GLU A 293 12.45 11.09 19.94
CA GLU A 293 12.71 12.28 19.14
C GLU A 293 11.54 12.61 18.20
N ILE A 294 11.05 11.63 17.42
CA ILE A 294 9.91 11.80 16.51
C ILE A 294 8.68 12.28 17.26
N VAL A 295 8.33 11.60 18.36
CA VAL A 295 7.15 11.96 19.18
C VAL A 295 7.29 13.36 19.75
N ARG A 296 8.46 13.72 20.30
CA ARG A 296 8.68 15.05 20.89
C ARG A 296 8.59 16.16 19.86
N ARG A 297 9.32 16.04 18.74
CA ARG A 297 9.41 17.10 17.72
C ARG A 297 8.14 17.21 16.88
N GLY A 298 7.56 16.07 16.51
CA GLY A 298 6.29 16.01 15.79
C GLY A 298 5.12 16.59 16.60
N SER A 299 5.02 16.24 17.90
CA SER A 299 3.96 16.80 18.76
C SER A 299 4.12 18.30 19.02
N ALA A 300 5.35 18.81 18.96
CA ALA A 300 5.65 20.23 19.11
C ALA A 300 5.40 21.05 17.83
N GLY A 301 5.10 20.39 16.70
CA GLY A 301 4.94 21.06 15.40
C GLY A 301 6.22 21.70 14.89
N GLU A 302 7.39 21.14 15.24
CA GLU A 302 8.68 21.64 14.74
C GLU A 302 8.72 21.55 13.20
N LYS A 303 9.21 22.60 12.53
CA LYS A 303 9.29 22.64 11.07
C LYS A 303 10.12 21.48 10.53
N GLY A 304 9.56 20.71 9.58
CA GLY A 304 10.19 19.50 9.02
C GLY A 304 9.80 18.19 9.72
N TRP A 305 8.91 18.25 10.73
CA TRP A 305 8.36 17.09 11.45
C TRP A 305 6.83 17.00 11.33
N ASP A 306 6.26 17.68 10.33
CA ASP A 306 4.83 17.79 10.03
C ASP A 306 4.27 16.61 9.21
N GLY A 307 5.13 15.67 8.80
CA GLY A 307 4.74 14.50 8.01
C GLY A 307 4.07 13.37 8.80
N TYR A 308 3.97 13.46 10.13
CA TYR A 308 3.39 12.42 10.97
C TYR A 308 1.96 12.80 11.39
N SER A 309 1.03 11.85 11.27
CA SER A 309 -0.32 12.09 11.78
C SER A 309 -0.34 12.09 13.32
N PRO A 310 -1.24 12.87 13.95
CA PRO A 310 -1.38 12.87 15.41
C PRO A 310 -1.66 11.47 15.99
N VAL A 311 -2.38 10.64 15.24
CA VAL A 311 -2.73 9.26 15.62
C VAL A 311 -1.48 8.37 15.65
N GLU A 312 -0.61 8.48 14.63
CA GLU A 312 0.65 7.74 14.60
C GLU A 312 1.59 8.15 15.73
N LEU A 313 1.69 9.45 16.01
CA LEU A 313 2.51 9.95 17.12
C LEU A 313 2.00 9.46 18.48
N GLN A 314 0.67 9.39 18.65
CA GLN A 314 0.07 8.83 19.86
C GLN A 314 0.35 7.32 19.99
N ALA A 315 0.22 6.55 18.91
CA ALA A 315 0.53 5.13 18.90
C ALA A 315 2.01 4.87 19.23
N ALA A 316 2.93 5.66 18.66
CA ALA A 316 4.35 5.58 18.95
C ALA A 316 4.66 5.89 20.41
N ARG A 317 3.98 6.88 21.01
CA ARG A 317 4.09 7.19 22.44
C ARG A 317 3.65 6.01 23.32
N GLN A 318 2.52 5.36 22.99
CA GLN A 318 2.06 4.18 23.73
C GLN A 318 3.08 3.03 23.70
N VAL A 319 3.80 2.84 22.58
CA VAL A 319 4.86 1.84 22.49
C VAL A 319 6.03 2.17 23.41
N LEU A 320 6.39 3.44 23.56
CA LEU A 320 7.43 3.88 24.51
C LEU A 320 6.99 3.70 25.96
N ASP A 321 5.72 4.03 26.26
CA ASP A 321 5.18 3.98 27.63
C ASP A 321 4.99 2.53 28.15
N ARG A 322 4.81 1.56 27.26
CA ARG A 322 4.71 0.13 27.65
C ARG A 322 5.97 -0.38 28.33
N ASP A 323 7.14 0.18 28.01
CA ASP A 323 8.40 -0.25 28.59
C ASP A 323 8.67 0.41 29.95
N THR A 324 8.22 1.65 30.17
CA THR A 324 8.34 2.31 31.47
C THR A 324 7.47 1.65 32.52
N GLN A 325 6.26 1.22 32.17
CA GLN A 325 5.35 0.51 33.08
C GLN A 325 5.86 -0.86 33.54
N LYS A 326 6.73 -1.52 32.76
CA LYS A 326 7.36 -2.80 33.16
C LYS A 326 8.46 -2.63 34.21
N ILE A 327 9.00 -1.42 34.40
CA ILE A 327 10.10 -1.14 35.34
C ILE A 327 9.56 -0.80 36.75
N GLU A 328 8.30 -0.40 36.88
CA GLU A 328 7.66 -0.04 38.16
C GLU A 328 6.95 -1.21 38.88
N ARG A 329 7.36 -2.47 38.64
CA ARG A 329 6.83 -3.65 39.36
C ARG A 329 7.94 -4.55 39.90
#